data_AF-D5SV14-F1
#
_entry.id   AF-D5SV14-F1
#
_cell.length_a   1.000
_cell.length_b   1.000
_cell.length_c   1.000
_cell.angle_alpha   90.00
_cell.angle_beta   90.00
_cell.angle_gamma   90.00
#
_symmetry.space_group_name_H-M   'P 1'
#
loop_
_entity.id
_entity.type
_entity.pdbx_description
1 polymer ?
#
loop_
_entity_poly.entity_id
_entity_poly.type
_entity_poly.pdbx_seq_one_letter_code
_entity_poly.pdbx_strand_id
1 'polypeptide(L)'
;MKFVDFSPPPMPTLEQQRDALQKGLGRARLWAERGCLDHDVLINACLRDLRYDRQCEGCRGEWLWGLVTAAGVIEKFEAPLLQALRSLSPENDQAARQLCELAFHYAKRGRQEFRDVLYSIVATTPLPDNRSIGESQLLALDGEAAFRLIAFTRGRYLETNAADWDDAHVVTEAMEICGEERILEIMATFSDPDRLRFAEIYHCEKKAEEEQKDRPRLNDTQVKSVADVVAAAREEPRGHWLITWGQSASEDDLNQVWEVIRVASEPKVLAHLLKVFRRRALPQFDERLIELCEHSDGDVRERAFIALGQNTDSRIRLFAVEEITGPDRNIHAVPLLQRNFQAGDEQLLCDFVETPDDAEERHSLLMDIRNILQENMESRVEELAQVIYFHTPCAICRDAAIELLEEDGTLPGWMAEEAIHDSQDSYRKRRCEQTKAE
;
A
#
# COMPACT_ATOMS: atom_id res chain seq x y z
N MET A 1 -16.95 10.64 -19.45
CA MET A 1 -17.76 9.45 -19.06
C MET A 1 -19.19 9.86 -18.69
N LYS A 2 -20.24 9.07 -18.96
CA LYS A 2 -21.56 9.36 -18.35
C LYS A 2 -21.53 8.80 -16.94
N PHE A 3 -21.69 9.64 -15.92
CA PHE A 3 -21.86 9.17 -14.54
C PHE A 3 -23.04 8.21 -14.50
N VAL A 4 -22.73 6.96 -14.18
CA VAL A 4 -23.71 5.89 -13.98
C VAL A 4 -24.02 5.79 -12.50
N ASP A 5 -25.15 5.18 -12.18
CA ASP A 5 -25.43 4.76 -10.81
C ASP A 5 -24.39 3.71 -10.38
N PHE A 6 -23.49 4.09 -9.45
CA PHE A 6 -22.46 3.21 -8.89
C PHE A 6 -22.96 2.35 -7.73
N SER A 7 -24.23 2.50 -7.34
CA SER A 7 -24.82 1.70 -6.28
C SER A 7 -24.76 0.21 -6.61
N PRO A 8 -24.57 -0.66 -5.61
CA PRO A 8 -24.43 -2.08 -5.85
C PRO A 8 -25.75 -2.65 -6.41
N PRO A 9 -25.73 -3.27 -7.61
CA PRO A 9 -26.94 -3.87 -8.16
C PRO A 9 -27.46 -4.97 -7.22
N PRO A 10 -28.79 -5.18 -7.16
CA PRO A 10 -29.38 -6.22 -6.33
C PRO A 10 -28.97 -7.63 -6.79
N MET A 11 -28.77 -7.81 -8.10
CA MET A 11 -28.32 -9.06 -8.73
C MET A 11 -27.04 -8.80 -9.53
N PRO A 12 -25.86 -9.12 -8.98
CA PRO A 12 -24.59 -8.86 -9.65
C PRO A 12 -24.27 -9.92 -10.71
N THR A 13 -23.61 -9.51 -11.80
CA THR A 13 -22.99 -10.42 -12.76
C THR A 13 -21.74 -11.08 -12.16
N LEU A 14 -21.26 -12.18 -12.76
CA LEU A 14 -20.00 -12.82 -12.33
C LEU A 14 -18.80 -11.88 -12.46
N GLU A 15 -18.81 -10.98 -13.43
CA GLU A 15 -17.76 -9.98 -13.62
C GLU A 15 -17.75 -8.94 -12.49
N GLN A 16 -18.93 -8.44 -12.11
CA GLN A 16 -19.08 -7.51 -10.98
C GLN A 16 -18.65 -8.15 -9.66
N GLN A 17 -18.93 -9.44 -9.47
CA GLN A 17 -18.49 -10.19 -8.29
C GLN A 17 -16.97 -10.37 -8.25
N ARG A 18 -16.35 -10.72 -9.39
CA ARG A 18 -14.89 -10.82 -9.50
C ARG A 18 -14.22 -9.48 -9.24
N ASP A 19 -14.74 -8.40 -9.83
CA ASP A 19 -14.24 -7.04 -9.62
C ASP A 19 -14.33 -6.65 -8.14
N ALA A 20 -15.48 -6.88 -7.49
CA ALA A 20 -15.64 -6.58 -6.06
C ALA A 20 -14.67 -7.37 -5.17
N LEU A 21 -14.45 -8.66 -5.45
CA LEU A 21 -13.50 -9.48 -4.70
C LEU A 21 -12.03 -9.09 -4.97
N GLN A 22 -11.71 -8.74 -6.21
CA GLN A 22 -10.39 -8.23 -6.60
C GLN A 22 -10.08 -6.89 -5.92
N LYS A 23 -11.08 -6.03 -5.79
CA LYS A 23 -10.96 -4.72 -5.17
C LYS A 23 -11.10 -4.76 -3.65
N GLY A 24 -11.67 -5.82 -3.07
CA GLY A 24 -11.97 -5.89 -1.64
C GLY A 24 -13.16 -5.01 -1.23
N LEU A 25 -14.17 -4.90 -2.09
CA LEU A 25 -15.37 -4.07 -1.89
C LEU A 25 -16.42 -4.75 -1.00
N GLY A 26 -17.02 -3.99 -0.09
CA GLY A 26 -18.04 -4.43 0.85
C GLY A 26 -19.32 -4.92 0.19
N ARG A 27 -19.59 -4.57 -1.08
CA ARG A 27 -20.75 -5.13 -1.80
C ARG A 27 -20.66 -6.64 -1.94
N ALA A 28 -19.46 -7.22 -1.93
CA ALA A 28 -19.30 -8.67 -1.89
C ALA A 28 -19.92 -9.27 -0.61
N ARG A 29 -19.83 -8.57 0.54
CA ARG A 29 -20.48 -8.98 1.79
C ARG A 29 -21.99 -8.89 1.70
N LEU A 30 -22.52 -7.78 1.17
CA LEU A 30 -23.95 -7.60 0.96
C LEU A 30 -24.54 -8.67 0.03
N TRP A 31 -23.82 -9.02 -1.04
CA TRP A 31 -24.23 -10.09 -1.96
C TRP A 31 -24.13 -11.48 -1.34
N ALA A 32 -23.12 -11.73 -0.49
CA ALA A 32 -23.00 -12.99 0.24
C ALA A 32 -24.19 -13.21 1.19
N GLU A 33 -24.59 -12.18 1.94
CA GLU A 33 -25.74 -12.25 2.86
C GLU A 33 -27.07 -12.47 2.14
N ARG A 34 -27.19 -11.97 0.90
CA ARG A 34 -28.38 -12.17 0.05
C ARG A 34 -28.37 -13.50 -0.71
N GLY A 35 -27.28 -14.28 -0.64
CA GLY A 35 -27.12 -15.51 -1.41
C GLY A 35 -26.92 -15.29 -2.91
N CYS A 36 -26.42 -14.12 -3.30
CA CYS A 36 -26.17 -13.75 -4.70
C CYS A 36 -24.69 -13.87 -5.09
N LEU A 37 -23.79 -14.07 -4.12
CA LEU A 37 -22.36 -14.26 -4.37
C LEU A 37 -22.09 -15.71 -4.80
N ASP A 38 -21.49 -15.87 -5.98
CA ASP A 38 -21.13 -17.14 -6.56
C ASP A 38 -20.00 -17.81 -5.78
N HIS A 39 -20.20 -19.09 -5.46
CA HIS A 39 -19.28 -19.82 -4.61
C HIS A 39 -17.96 -20.13 -5.31
N ASP A 40 -17.94 -20.29 -6.64
CA ASP A 40 -16.74 -20.61 -7.39
C ASP A 40 -15.86 -19.36 -7.55
N VAL A 41 -16.48 -18.18 -7.66
CA VAL A 41 -15.76 -16.90 -7.59
C VAL A 41 -15.19 -16.67 -6.19
N LEU A 42 -15.98 -16.92 -5.14
CA LEU A 42 -15.51 -16.71 -3.77
C LEU A 42 -14.36 -17.66 -3.38
N ILE A 43 -14.45 -18.96 -3.67
CA ILE A 43 -13.33 -19.88 -3.38
C ILE A 43 -12.07 -19.49 -4.15
N ASN A 44 -12.20 -18.98 -5.38
CA ASN A 44 -11.05 -18.50 -6.13
C ASN A 44 -10.36 -17.32 -5.41
N ALA A 45 -11.14 -16.38 -4.86
CA ALA A 45 -10.63 -15.28 -4.05
C ALA A 45 -10.01 -15.75 -2.72
N CYS A 46 -10.51 -16.84 -2.13
CA CYS A 46 -9.86 -17.44 -0.95
C CYS A 46 -8.52 -18.11 -1.26
N LEU A 47 -8.38 -18.69 -2.46
CA LEU A 47 -7.19 -19.43 -2.87
C LEU A 47 -6.10 -18.57 -3.52
N ARG A 48 -6.39 -17.30 -3.82
CA ARG A 48 -5.48 -16.37 -4.50
C ARG A 48 -5.41 -15.06 -3.76
N ASP A 49 -4.24 -14.45 -3.74
CA ASP A 49 -4.09 -13.08 -3.28
C ASP A 49 -4.47 -12.14 -4.43
N LEU A 50 -5.66 -11.53 -4.30
CA LEU A 50 -6.21 -10.61 -5.30
C LEU A 50 -5.93 -9.15 -4.96
N ARG A 51 -5.06 -8.84 -3.99
CA ARG A 51 -4.69 -7.46 -3.69
C ARG A 51 -3.97 -6.83 -4.86
N TYR A 52 -4.20 -5.53 -5.05
CA TYR A 52 -3.48 -4.77 -6.05
C TYR A 52 -2.06 -4.50 -5.58
N ASP A 53 -1.90 -3.91 -4.39
CA ASP A 53 -0.60 -3.67 -3.78
C ASP A 53 -0.44 -4.44 -2.46
N ARG A 54 0.29 -5.57 -2.52
CA ARG A 54 0.55 -6.44 -1.37
C ARG A 54 1.50 -5.83 -0.33
N GLN A 55 2.24 -4.79 -0.69
CA GLN A 55 3.19 -4.10 0.19
C GLN A 55 2.48 -3.12 1.12
N CYS A 56 1.35 -2.57 0.69
CA CYS A 56 0.62 -1.55 1.44
C CYS A 56 -0.78 -1.98 1.90
N GLU A 57 -1.48 -2.86 1.17
CA GLU A 57 -2.79 -3.37 1.59
C GLU A 57 -2.65 -4.46 2.66
N GLY A 58 -3.50 -4.43 3.69
CA GLY A 58 -3.61 -5.52 4.66
C GLY A 58 -4.02 -6.85 4.01
N CYS A 59 -3.72 -7.98 4.65
CA CYS A 59 -4.18 -9.28 4.16
C CYS A 59 -5.71 -9.38 4.23
N ARG A 60 -6.32 -10.16 3.32
CA ARG A 60 -7.78 -10.25 3.18
C ARG A 60 -8.39 -11.48 3.86
N GLY A 61 -7.64 -12.31 4.59
CA GLY A 61 -8.14 -13.57 5.12
C GLY A 61 -9.28 -13.39 6.11
N GLU A 62 -9.18 -12.46 7.05
CA GLU A 62 -10.26 -12.09 7.98
C GLU A 62 -11.52 -11.59 7.24
N TRP A 63 -11.34 -10.75 6.21
CA TRP A 63 -12.44 -10.24 5.40
C TRP A 63 -13.14 -11.35 4.60
N LEU A 64 -12.35 -12.21 3.93
CA LEU A 64 -12.83 -13.37 3.18
C LEU A 64 -13.53 -14.38 4.08
N TRP A 65 -13.04 -14.59 5.29
CA TRP A 65 -13.73 -15.42 6.29
C TRP A 65 -15.12 -14.87 6.61
N GLY A 66 -15.24 -13.55 6.73
CA GLY A 66 -16.52 -12.85 6.82
C GLY A 66 -17.45 -13.22 5.66
N LEU A 67 -16.97 -13.18 4.41
CA LEU A 67 -17.77 -13.56 3.23
C LEU A 67 -18.18 -15.03 3.22
N VAL A 68 -17.24 -15.94 3.51
CA VAL A 68 -17.48 -17.39 3.59
C VAL A 68 -18.55 -17.72 4.63
N THR A 69 -18.53 -17.01 5.77
CA THR A 69 -19.54 -17.14 6.82
C THR A 69 -20.90 -16.60 6.36
N ALA A 70 -20.96 -15.43 5.71
CA ALA A 70 -22.22 -14.88 5.20
C ALA A 70 -22.89 -15.77 4.16
N ALA A 71 -22.08 -16.31 3.23
CA ALA A 71 -22.57 -17.18 2.17
C ALA A 71 -22.99 -18.57 2.68
N GLY A 72 -22.66 -18.93 3.93
CA GLY A 72 -22.99 -20.24 4.50
C GLY A 72 -22.24 -21.40 3.85
N VAL A 73 -20.99 -21.16 3.40
CA VAL A 73 -20.19 -22.14 2.63
C VAL A 73 -18.95 -22.66 3.35
N ILE A 74 -18.90 -22.48 4.69
CA ILE A 74 -17.77 -22.87 5.54
C ILE A 74 -17.35 -24.32 5.26
N GLU A 75 -18.27 -25.27 5.33
CA GLU A 75 -17.97 -26.69 5.16
C GLU A 75 -17.57 -27.02 3.71
N LYS A 76 -18.15 -26.33 2.72
CA LYS A 76 -17.85 -26.54 1.29
C LYS A 76 -16.39 -26.21 0.97
N PHE A 77 -15.80 -25.24 1.66
CA PHE A 77 -14.46 -24.74 1.37
C PHE A 77 -13.35 -25.42 2.18
N GLU A 78 -13.68 -26.31 3.13
CA GLU A 78 -12.68 -26.98 3.96
C GLU A 78 -11.62 -27.73 3.15
N ALA A 79 -12.06 -28.63 2.26
CA ALA A 79 -11.18 -29.47 1.46
C ALA A 79 -10.23 -28.68 0.52
N PRO A 80 -10.71 -27.73 -0.32
CA PRO A 80 -9.81 -26.98 -1.20
C PRO A 80 -8.81 -26.10 -0.42
N LEU A 81 -9.20 -25.53 0.71
CA LEU A 81 -8.29 -24.72 1.54
C LEU A 81 -7.21 -25.59 2.19
N LEU A 82 -7.57 -26.74 2.75
CA LEU A 82 -6.59 -27.69 3.30
C LEU A 82 -5.62 -28.18 2.24
N GLN A 83 -6.12 -28.47 1.03
CA GLN A 83 -5.26 -28.88 -0.08
C GLN A 83 -4.25 -27.77 -0.43
N ALA A 84 -4.71 -26.52 -0.54
CA ALA A 84 -3.85 -25.38 -0.85
C ALA A 84 -2.75 -25.19 0.21
N LEU A 85 -3.12 -25.20 1.49
CA LEU A 85 -2.16 -25.09 2.61
C LEU A 85 -1.11 -26.20 2.60
N ARG A 86 -1.53 -27.45 2.35
CA ARG A 86 -0.62 -28.60 2.27
C ARG A 86 0.31 -28.55 1.05
N SER A 87 -0.06 -27.79 0.03
CA SER A 87 0.72 -27.61 -1.19
C SER A 87 1.63 -26.38 -1.20
N LEU A 88 1.68 -25.62 -0.11
CA LEU A 88 2.52 -24.41 -0.04
C LEU A 88 3.99 -24.72 -0.36
N SER A 89 4.54 -23.93 -1.27
CA SER A 89 5.91 -24.00 -1.77
C SER A 89 6.34 -22.60 -2.25
N PRO A 90 7.65 -22.36 -2.45
CA PRO A 90 8.15 -21.09 -2.94
C PRO A 90 7.52 -20.64 -4.27
N GLU A 91 7.04 -21.58 -5.09
CA GLU A 91 6.38 -21.30 -6.37
C GLU A 91 4.91 -20.88 -6.26
N ASN A 92 4.28 -21.02 -5.08
CA ASN A 92 2.85 -20.72 -4.88
C ASN A 92 2.56 -19.98 -3.55
N ASP A 93 3.52 -19.19 -3.09
CA ASP A 93 3.52 -18.52 -1.79
C ASP A 93 2.59 -17.31 -1.68
N GLN A 94 2.09 -16.80 -2.81
CA GLN A 94 1.43 -15.49 -2.88
C GLN A 94 0.23 -15.36 -1.93
N ALA A 95 -0.56 -16.44 -1.79
CA ALA A 95 -1.73 -16.47 -0.92
C ALA A 95 -1.44 -17.05 0.48
N ALA A 96 -0.18 -17.35 0.83
CA ALA A 96 0.15 -18.12 2.03
C ALA A 96 -0.35 -17.47 3.33
N ARG A 97 -0.17 -16.14 3.48
CA ARG A 97 -0.68 -15.38 4.65
C ARG A 97 -2.21 -15.49 4.75
N GLN A 98 -2.89 -15.25 3.63
CA GLN A 98 -4.35 -15.30 3.54
C GLN A 98 -4.89 -16.69 3.87
N LEU A 99 -4.25 -17.74 3.36
CA LEU A 99 -4.62 -19.12 3.66
C LEU A 99 -4.42 -19.45 5.14
N CYS A 100 -3.35 -18.95 5.77
CA CYS A 100 -3.13 -19.13 7.21
C CYS A 100 -4.20 -18.42 8.05
N GLU A 101 -4.59 -17.19 7.70
CA GLU A 101 -5.70 -16.48 8.35
C GLU A 101 -7.03 -17.23 8.22
N LEU A 102 -7.34 -17.78 7.05
CA LEU A 102 -8.51 -18.63 6.89
C LEU A 102 -8.41 -19.91 7.75
N ALA A 103 -7.24 -20.56 7.76
CA ALA A 103 -6.98 -21.74 8.58
C ALA A 103 -7.17 -21.48 10.06
N PHE A 104 -6.74 -20.31 10.55
CA PHE A 104 -6.93 -19.87 11.93
C PHE A 104 -8.41 -19.90 12.32
N HIS A 105 -9.31 -19.37 11.49
CA HIS A 105 -10.73 -19.38 11.79
C HIS A 105 -11.33 -20.78 11.84
N TYR A 106 -10.94 -21.68 10.94
CA TYR A 106 -11.36 -23.08 11.00
C TYR A 106 -10.84 -23.78 12.26
N ALA A 107 -9.57 -23.58 12.60
CA ALA A 107 -8.95 -24.12 13.82
C ALA A 107 -9.67 -23.61 15.08
N LYS A 108 -9.98 -22.31 15.14
CA LYS A 108 -10.75 -21.70 16.24
C LYS A 108 -12.15 -22.28 16.40
N ARG A 109 -12.75 -22.81 15.33
CA ARG A 109 -14.03 -23.53 15.35
C ARG A 109 -13.89 -25.03 15.66
N GLY A 110 -12.69 -25.49 16.04
CA GLY A 110 -12.43 -26.87 16.43
C GLY A 110 -12.08 -27.82 15.29
N ARG A 111 -11.74 -27.30 14.09
CA ARG A 111 -11.24 -28.15 12.99
C ARG A 111 -9.75 -28.45 13.20
N GLN A 112 -9.48 -29.61 13.80
CA GLN A 112 -8.12 -30.01 14.16
C GLN A 112 -7.17 -30.07 12.95
N GLU A 113 -7.63 -30.50 11.77
CA GLU A 113 -6.76 -30.59 10.59
C GLU A 113 -6.13 -29.25 10.18
N PHE A 114 -6.86 -28.13 10.32
CA PHE A 114 -6.32 -26.80 10.01
C PHE A 114 -5.27 -26.37 11.03
N ARG A 115 -5.50 -26.69 12.30
CA ARG A 115 -4.55 -26.45 13.38
C ARG A 115 -3.26 -27.25 13.16
N ASP A 116 -3.37 -28.54 12.85
CA ASP A 116 -2.22 -29.41 12.58
C ASP A 116 -1.40 -28.91 11.37
N VAL A 117 -2.07 -28.42 10.33
CA VAL A 117 -1.41 -27.84 9.15
C VAL A 117 -0.68 -26.53 9.50
N LEU A 118 -1.27 -25.64 10.31
CA LEU A 118 -0.58 -24.43 10.79
C LEU A 118 0.69 -24.79 11.59
N TYR A 119 0.58 -25.76 12.51
CA TYR A 119 1.73 -26.30 13.23
C TYR A 119 2.81 -26.84 12.27
N SER A 120 2.40 -27.59 11.25
CA SER A 120 3.33 -28.13 10.25
C SER A 120 4.04 -27.01 9.48
N ILE A 121 3.33 -25.98 9.04
CA ILE A 121 3.90 -24.86 8.28
C ILE A 121 4.97 -24.14 9.12
N VAL A 122 4.67 -23.82 10.37
CA VAL A 122 5.63 -23.15 11.28
C VAL A 122 6.81 -24.08 11.60
N ALA A 123 6.59 -25.39 11.77
CA ALA A 123 7.64 -26.33 12.10
C ALA A 123 8.60 -26.65 10.92
N THR A 124 8.08 -26.71 9.69
CA THR A 124 8.88 -27.07 8.51
C THR A 124 9.36 -25.87 7.70
N THR A 125 8.73 -24.71 7.86
CA THR A 125 9.06 -23.47 7.16
C THR A 125 9.17 -23.69 5.63
N PRO A 126 8.07 -24.09 4.96
CA PRO A 126 8.12 -24.45 3.53
C PRO A 126 8.45 -23.27 2.60
N LEU A 127 8.49 -22.04 3.14
CA LEU A 127 8.74 -20.78 2.45
C LEU A 127 9.97 -20.10 3.06
N PRO A 128 11.20 -20.39 2.58
CA PRO A 128 12.44 -19.90 3.19
C PRO A 128 12.58 -18.37 3.21
N ASP A 129 12.04 -17.69 2.18
CA ASP A 129 12.09 -16.23 2.04
C ASP A 129 11.00 -15.51 2.86
N ASN A 130 10.05 -16.26 3.43
CA ASN A 130 8.93 -15.74 4.22
C ASN A 130 8.67 -16.64 5.43
N ARG A 131 9.64 -16.68 6.34
CA ARG A 131 9.66 -17.64 7.45
C ARG A 131 8.54 -17.42 8.47
N SER A 132 7.95 -16.21 8.50
CA SER A 132 6.92 -15.84 9.48
C SER A 132 5.50 -16.30 9.15
N ILE A 133 5.32 -17.01 8.03
CA ILE A 133 4.01 -17.50 7.60
C ILE A 133 3.40 -18.42 8.66
N GLY A 134 2.20 -18.04 9.13
CA GLY A 134 1.42 -18.82 10.10
C GLY A 134 1.80 -18.60 11.57
N GLU A 135 2.87 -17.87 11.87
CA GLU A 135 3.35 -17.66 13.25
C GLU A 135 2.31 -16.90 14.09
N SER A 136 1.83 -15.76 13.61
CA SER A 136 0.79 -14.94 14.25
C SER A 136 -0.49 -15.72 14.52
N GLN A 137 -0.95 -16.50 13.54
CA GLN A 137 -2.14 -17.34 13.68
C GLN A 137 -1.95 -18.43 14.74
N LEU A 138 -0.77 -19.04 14.80
CA LEU A 138 -0.47 -20.07 15.77
C LEU A 138 -0.32 -19.48 17.18
N LEU A 139 0.33 -18.32 17.32
CA LEU A 139 0.39 -17.56 18.57
C LEU A 139 -1.00 -17.20 19.09
N ALA A 140 -1.89 -16.73 18.21
CA ALA A 140 -3.27 -16.41 18.60
C ALA A 140 -4.09 -17.65 19.01
N LEU A 141 -3.76 -18.84 18.50
CA LEU A 141 -4.41 -20.09 18.91
C LEU A 141 -3.87 -20.63 20.24
N ASP A 142 -2.54 -20.60 20.42
CA ASP A 142 -1.84 -21.45 21.40
C ASP A 142 -0.78 -20.75 22.26
N GLY A 143 -0.63 -19.43 22.10
CA GLY A 143 0.21 -18.57 22.92
C GLY A 143 1.60 -19.15 23.19
N GLU A 144 1.87 -19.45 24.45
CA GLU A 144 3.17 -19.96 24.91
C GLU A 144 3.65 -21.21 24.16
N ALA A 145 2.75 -22.15 23.83
CA ALA A 145 3.13 -23.38 23.15
C ALA A 145 3.58 -23.10 21.71
N ALA A 146 2.90 -22.18 21.03
CA ALA A 146 3.29 -21.70 19.71
C ALA A 146 4.64 -20.96 19.77
N PHE A 147 4.81 -20.06 20.74
CA PHE A 147 6.06 -19.31 20.91
C PHE A 147 7.26 -20.25 21.11
N ARG A 148 7.11 -21.31 21.92
CA ARG A 148 8.17 -22.32 22.11
C ARG A 148 8.52 -23.09 20.83
N LEU A 149 7.56 -23.31 19.94
CA LEU A 149 7.82 -23.92 18.64
C LEU A 149 8.56 -22.95 17.72
N ILE A 150 8.09 -21.70 17.63
CA ILE A 150 8.71 -20.65 16.82
C ILE A 150 10.16 -20.43 17.23
N ALA A 151 10.42 -20.24 18.53
CA ALA A 151 11.77 -20.06 19.06
C ALA A 151 12.69 -21.26 18.73
N PHE A 152 12.16 -22.48 18.72
CA PHE A 152 12.91 -23.66 18.33
C PHE A 152 13.26 -23.66 16.84
N THR A 153 12.27 -23.41 15.97
CA THR A 153 12.48 -23.37 14.52
C THR A 153 13.47 -22.27 14.12
N ARG A 154 13.31 -21.05 14.66
CA ARG A 154 14.21 -19.92 14.42
C ARG A 154 15.60 -20.16 14.98
N GLY A 155 15.66 -20.67 16.21
CA GLY A 155 16.89 -21.14 16.82
C GLY A 155 17.72 -22.01 15.88
N ARG A 156 17.12 -23.07 15.33
CA ARG A 156 17.78 -23.97 14.37
C ARG A 156 18.29 -23.24 13.13
N TYR A 157 17.49 -22.35 12.57
CA TYR A 157 17.87 -21.58 11.38
C TYR A 157 19.08 -20.66 11.63
N LEU A 158 19.13 -20.03 12.81
CA LEU A 158 20.19 -19.11 13.20
C LEU A 158 21.54 -19.81 13.45
N GLU A 159 21.59 -21.15 13.51
CA GLU A 159 22.85 -21.89 13.62
C GLU A 159 23.81 -21.57 12.46
N THR A 160 23.28 -21.41 11.26
CA THR A 160 24.06 -21.15 10.05
C THR A 160 23.82 -19.75 9.46
N ASN A 161 22.85 -19.00 9.99
CA ASN A 161 22.41 -17.70 9.46
C ASN A 161 22.26 -16.65 10.57
N ALA A 162 23.18 -16.62 11.54
CA ALA A 162 23.08 -15.72 12.70
C ALA A 162 22.96 -14.22 12.34
N ALA A 163 23.45 -13.82 11.16
CA ALA A 163 23.35 -12.45 10.66
C ALA A 163 21.95 -12.07 10.14
N ASP A 164 21.07 -13.06 9.92
CA ASP A 164 19.74 -12.87 9.35
C ASP A 164 18.66 -12.74 10.44
N TRP A 165 19.03 -12.20 11.60
CA TRP A 165 18.09 -11.94 12.68
C TRP A 165 17.13 -10.81 12.29
N ASP A 166 15.84 -11.15 12.19
CA ASP A 166 14.74 -10.21 11.96
C ASP A 166 13.48 -10.70 12.70
N ASP A 167 13.67 -11.21 13.92
CA ASP A 167 12.62 -11.90 14.69
C ASP A 167 12.07 -11.05 15.85
N ALA A 168 12.38 -9.74 15.90
CA ALA A 168 11.89 -8.84 16.94
C ALA A 168 10.35 -8.70 16.92
N HIS A 169 9.74 -8.76 15.73
CA HIS A 169 8.30 -8.65 15.57
C HIS A 169 7.54 -9.79 16.25
N VAL A 170 7.97 -11.05 16.05
CA VAL A 170 7.28 -12.21 16.63
C VAL A 170 7.39 -12.28 18.14
N VAL A 171 8.50 -11.80 18.72
CA VAL A 171 8.64 -11.66 20.18
C VAL A 171 7.68 -10.59 20.70
N THR A 172 7.61 -9.44 20.03
CA THR A 172 6.68 -8.35 20.41
C THR A 172 5.23 -8.83 20.38
N GLU A 173 4.82 -9.50 19.30
CA GLU A 173 3.47 -10.07 19.19
C GLU A 173 3.19 -11.10 20.30
N ALA A 174 4.14 -12.00 20.58
CA ALA A 174 3.99 -12.97 21.67
C ALA A 174 3.84 -12.29 23.04
N MET A 175 4.55 -11.18 23.28
CA MET A 175 4.45 -10.37 24.50
C MET A 175 3.09 -9.67 24.61
N GLU A 176 2.53 -9.18 23.51
CA GLU A 176 1.17 -8.61 23.48
C GLU A 176 0.10 -9.66 23.81
N ILE A 177 0.27 -10.89 23.33
CA ILE A 177 -0.70 -11.99 23.53
C ILE A 177 -0.57 -12.64 24.92
N CYS A 178 0.65 -12.95 25.35
CA CYS A 178 0.90 -13.75 26.56
C CYS A 178 1.36 -12.91 27.77
N GLY A 179 1.71 -11.64 27.55
CA GLY A 179 2.34 -10.76 28.53
C GLY A 179 3.88 -10.76 28.43
N GLU A 180 4.48 -9.57 28.52
CA GLU A 180 5.93 -9.38 28.41
C GLU A 180 6.73 -10.19 29.44
N GLU A 181 6.40 -10.05 30.74
CA GLU A 181 7.05 -10.78 31.82
C GLU A 181 7.01 -12.29 31.57
N ARG A 182 5.87 -12.78 31.05
CA ARG A 182 5.66 -14.20 30.81
C ARG A 182 6.55 -14.73 29.67
N ILE A 183 6.67 -13.99 28.58
CA ILE A 183 7.56 -14.37 27.48
C ILE A 183 9.03 -14.37 27.92
N LEU A 184 9.45 -13.37 28.71
CA LEU A 184 10.81 -13.31 29.25
C LEU A 184 11.10 -14.49 30.21
N GLU A 185 10.15 -14.85 31.08
CA GLU A 185 10.26 -16.05 31.91
C GLU A 185 10.42 -17.31 31.07
N ILE A 186 9.61 -17.46 30.00
CA ILE A 186 9.69 -18.60 29.09
C ILE A 186 11.07 -18.70 28.46
N MET A 187 11.62 -17.58 27.96
CA MET A 187 12.94 -17.54 27.36
C MET A 187 14.04 -17.91 28.36
N ALA A 188 13.93 -17.45 29.62
CA ALA A 188 14.84 -17.82 30.69
C ALA A 188 14.80 -19.33 31.06
N THR A 189 13.71 -20.03 30.73
CA THR A 189 13.59 -21.49 30.93
C THR A 189 14.12 -22.34 29.78
N PHE A 190 14.55 -21.75 28.67
CA PHE A 190 15.07 -22.51 27.54
C PHE A 190 16.36 -23.24 27.92
N SER A 191 16.46 -24.51 27.53
CA SER A 191 17.60 -25.37 27.84
C SER A 191 18.12 -26.14 26.64
N ASP A 192 17.31 -26.28 25.58
CA ASP A 192 17.79 -26.84 24.33
C ASP A 192 18.60 -25.81 23.52
N PRO A 193 19.63 -26.25 22.77
CA PRO A 193 20.56 -25.34 22.10
C PRO A 193 19.88 -24.36 21.14
N ASP A 194 18.83 -24.78 20.46
CA ASP A 194 18.17 -23.97 19.44
C ASP A 194 17.37 -22.83 20.08
N ARG A 195 16.51 -23.13 21.05
CA ARG A 195 15.76 -22.08 21.76
C ARG A 195 16.68 -21.14 22.55
N LEU A 196 17.75 -21.67 23.15
CA LEU A 196 18.77 -20.85 23.81
C LEU A 196 19.40 -19.86 22.83
N ARG A 197 19.81 -20.32 21.64
CA ARG A 197 20.38 -19.46 20.59
C ARG A 197 19.42 -18.33 20.21
N PHE A 198 18.14 -18.64 20.03
CA PHE A 198 17.12 -17.62 19.74
C PHE A 198 17.03 -16.57 20.87
N ALA A 199 17.02 -17.00 22.13
CA ALA A 199 16.93 -16.07 23.26
C ALA A 199 18.19 -15.22 23.44
N GLU A 200 19.37 -15.79 23.28
CA GLU A 200 20.64 -15.08 23.38
C GLU A 200 20.76 -13.97 22.32
N ILE A 201 20.39 -14.27 21.06
CA ILE A 201 20.42 -13.26 19.99
C ILE A 201 19.42 -12.14 20.28
N TYR A 202 18.18 -12.45 20.67
CA TYR A 202 17.19 -11.43 21.05
C TYR A 202 17.73 -10.48 22.13
N HIS A 203 18.34 -11.01 23.19
CA HIS A 203 18.88 -10.19 24.27
C HIS A 203 20.08 -9.34 23.83
N CYS A 204 20.95 -9.86 22.95
CA CYS A 204 22.05 -9.10 22.38
C CYS A 204 21.54 -7.92 21.53
N GLU A 205 20.56 -8.15 20.66
CA GLU A 205 19.98 -7.12 19.79
C GLU A 205 19.25 -6.04 20.59
N LYS A 206 18.45 -6.42 21.60
CA LYS A 206 17.78 -5.45 22.48
C LYS A 206 18.77 -4.54 23.19
N LYS A 207 19.86 -5.10 23.70
CA LYS A 207 20.93 -4.31 24.33
C LYS A 207 21.61 -3.37 23.33
N ALA A 208 21.86 -3.84 22.11
CA ALA A 208 22.44 -3.00 21.05
C ALA A 208 21.51 -1.85 20.62
N GLU A 209 20.20 -2.11 20.50
CA GLU A 209 19.18 -1.08 20.22
C GLU A 209 19.16 0.02 21.29
N GLU A 210 19.23 -0.36 22.57
CA GLU A 210 19.31 0.58 23.70
C GLU A 210 20.58 1.43 23.64
N GLU A 211 21.73 0.81 23.41
CA GLU A 211 23.02 1.52 23.27
C GLU A 211 23.07 2.43 22.02
N GLN A 212 22.33 2.10 20.97
CA GLN A 212 22.28 2.88 19.73
C GLN A 212 21.32 4.08 19.82
N LYS A 213 20.25 3.99 20.61
CA LYS A 213 19.37 5.14 20.91
C LYS A 213 20.11 6.29 21.60
N ASP A 214 21.17 5.98 22.34
CA ASP A 214 22.01 6.96 23.03
C ASP A 214 23.09 7.60 22.15
N ARG A 215 23.24 7.16 20.89
CA ARG A 215 24.17 7.81 19.94
C ARG A 215 23.45 8.93 19.20
N PRO A 216 24.00 10.16 19.16
CA PRO A 216 23.48 11.19 18.27
C PRO A 216 23.55 10.66 16.83
N ARG A 217 22.42 10.67 16.11
CA ARG A 217 22.35 10.28 14.70
C ARG A 217 23.38 11.09 13.94
N LEU A 218 24.46 10.44 13.51
CA LEU A 218 25.45 11.03 12.63
C LEU A 218 24.75 11.32 11.31
N ASN A 219 24.29 12.56 11.14
CA ASN A 219 23.94 13.09 9.84
C ASN A 219 25.20 12.97 8.97
N ASP A 220 25.15 12.14 7.95
CA ASP A 220 26.15 12.09 6.87
C ASP A 220 26.00 13.35 5.99
N THR A 221 26.08 14.52 6.63
CA THR A 221 26.09 15.84 6.03
C THR A 221 27.52 16.17 5.63
N GLN A 222 28.03 15.50 4.60
CA GLN A 222 28.83 16.26 3.65
C GLN A 222 27.85 17.21 2.95
N VAL A 223 27.94 18.51 3.27
CA VAL A 223 27.22 19.55 2.54
C VAL A 223 27.66 19.45 1.08
N LYS A 224 26.82 18.88 0.23
CA LYS A 224 27.09 18.76 -1.21
C LYS A 224 26.84 20.11 -1.86
N SER A 225 27.79 20.57 -2.66
CA SER A 225 27.71 21.81 -3.43
C SER A 225 26.89 21.61 -4.72
N VAL A 226 26.53 22.71 -5.38
CA VAL A 226 25.95 22.68 -6.73
C VAL A 226 26.86 21.93 -7.72
N ALA A 227 28.18 22.07 -7.58
CA ALA A 227 29.13 21.36 -8.44
C ALA A 227 29.03 19.83 -8.27
N ASP A 228 28.81 19.36 -7.05
CA ASP A 228 28.62 17.93 -6.76
C ASP A 228 27.32 17.40 -7.36
N VAL A 229 26.25 18.21 -7.33
CA VAL A 229 24.96 17.91 -7.99
C VAL A 229 25.14 17.74 -9.49
N VAL A 230 25.83 18.70 -10.13
CA VAL A 230 26.06 18.69 -11.58
C VAL A 230 26.98 17.54 -12.00
N ALA A 231 28.04 17.27 -11.23
CA ALA A 231 28.92 16.14 -11.47
C ALA A 231 28.16 14.81 -11.37
N ALA A 232 27.37 14.63 -10.32
CA ALA A 232 26.58 13.43 -10.14
C ALA A 232 25.51 13.23 -11.21
N ALA A 233 24.91 14.31 -11.72
CA ALA A 233 23.96 14.23 -12.83
C ALA A 233 24.60 13.65 -14.10
N ARG A 234 25.91 13.86 -14.31
CA ARG A 234 26.67 13.29 -15.45
C ARG A 234 27.07 11.84 -15.23
N GLU A 235 27.45 11.48 -14.01
CA GLU A 235 27.99 10.16 -13.66
C GLU A 235 26.94 9.12 -13.25
N GLU A 236 25.66 9.49 -13.27
CA GLU A 236 24.52 8.71 -12.79
C GLU A 236 24.43 8.67 -11.25
N PRO A 237 23.55 9.49 -10.65
CA PRO A 237 23.48 9.64 -9.20
C PRO A 237 22.91 8.36 -8.58
N ARG A 238 23.64 7.78 -7.62
CA ARG A 238 23.14 6.65 -6.82
C ARG A 238 22.13 7.13 -5.79
N GLY A 239 20.92 6.57 -5.79
CA GLY A 239 19.90 6.81 -4.78
C GLY A 239 19.17 8.16 -4.89
N HIS A 240 18.40 8.51 -3.86
CA HIS A 240 17.45 9.63 -3.86
C HIS A 240 18.04 10.98 -3.38
N TRP A 241 19.36 11.08 -3.20
CA TRP A 241 19.94 12.24 -2.52
C TRP A 241 19.78 13.56 -3.28
N LEU A 242 19.68 13.56 -4.63
CA LEU A 242 19.39 14.78 -5.39
C LEU A 242 18.03 15.39 -5.03
N ILE A 243 17.05 14.53 -4.73
CA ILE A 243 15.71 14.95 -4.30
C ILE A 243 15.80 15.58 -2.90
N THR A 244 16.48 14.91 -1.97
CA THR A 244 16.66 15.40 -0.59
C THR A 244 17.49 16.68 -0.54
N TRP A 245 18.51 16.79 -1.40
CA TRP A 245 19.31 18.00 -1.54
C TRP A 245 18.47 19.16 -2.07
N GLY A 246 17.72 18.97 -3.16
CA GLY A 246 16.87 20.03 -3.73
C GLY A 246 15.78 20.51 -2.77
N GLN A 247 15.24 19.61 -1.94
CA GLN A 247 14.29 19.96 -0.89
C GLN A 247 14.88 20.94 0.14
N SER A 248 16.19 20.86 0.43
CA SER A 248 16.88 21.64 1.47
C SER A 248 17.80 22.76 0.93
N ALA A 249 18.04 22.82 -0.39
CA ALA A 249 18.92 23.78 -1.03
C ALA A 249 18.45 25.24 -0.86
N SER A 250 19.39 26.19 -0.93
CA SER A 250 19.05 27.61 -0.97
C SER A 250 18.44 28.00 -2.33
N GLU A 251 17.72 29.12 -2.39
CA GLU A 251 17.19 29.61 -3.68
C GLU A 251 18.33 29.93 -4.67
N ASP A 252 19.46 30.44 -4.20
CA ASP A 252 20.65 30.70 -5.03
C ASP A 252 21.23 29.41 -5.61
N ASP A 253 21.27 28.33 -4.84
CA ASP A 253 21.73 27.02 -5.32
C ASP A 253 20.76 26.41 -6.34
N LEU A 254 19.45 26.52 -6.10
CA LEU A 254 18.42 26.07 -7.03
C LEU A 254 18.48 26.85 -8.35
N ASN A 255 18.67 28.16 -8.29
CA ASN A 255 18.87 29.00 -9.47
C ASN A 255 20.11 28.55 -10.26
N GLN A 256 21.24 28.28 -9.59
CA GLN A 256 22.43 27.76 -10.26
C GLN A 256 22.22 26.40 -10.92
N VAL A 257 21.47 25.48 -10.29
CA VAL A 257 21.10 24.21 -10.93
C VAL A 257 20.22 24.45 -12.16
N TRP A 258 19.26 25.36 -12.06
CA TRP A 258 18.39 25.73 -13.18
C TRP A 258 19.18 26.32 -14.35
N GLU A 259 20.17 27.18 -14.10
CA GLU A 259 21.09 27.69 -15.14
C GLU A 259 21.74 26.57 -15.94
N VAL A 260 22.17 25.49 -15.27
CA VAL A 260 22.75 24.33 -15.94
C VAL A 260 21.71 23.61 -16.80
N ILE A 261 20.47 23.46 -16.31
CA ILE A 261 19.37 22.89 -17.09
C ILE A 261 19.11 23.70 -18.36
N ARG A 262 19.15 25.04 -18.30
CA ARG A 262 18.88 25.92 -19.45
C ARG A 262 19.83 25.70 -20.62
N VAL A 263 21.08 25.35 -20.34
CA VAL A 263 22.13 25.17 -21.36
C VAL A 263 22.41 23.70 -21.68
N ALA A 264 21.95 22.76 -20.86
CA ALA A 264 22.17 21.34 -21.08
C ALA A 264 21.31 20.80 -22.24
N SER A 265 21.92 19.98 -23.09
CA SER A 265 21.24 19.28 -24.19
C SER A 265 21.25 17.76 -24.04
N GLU A 266 22.05 17.23 -23.10
CA GLU A 266 22.16 15.80 -22.85
C GLU A 266 20.94 15.31 -22.05
N PRO A 267 20.08 14.42 -22.60
CA PRO A 267 18.83 14.01 -21.94
C PRO A 267 19.04 13.40 -20.55
N LYS A 268 20.05 12.54 -20.40
CA LYS A 268 20.40 11.91 -19.12
C LYS A 268 20.73 12.95 -18.04
N VAL A 269 21.47 14.00 -18.40
CA VAL A 269 21.84 15.07 -17.47
C VAL A 269 20.61 15.91 -17.11
N LEU A 270 19.80 16.29 -18.09
CA LEU A 270 18.55 17.02 -17.87
C LEU A 270 17.64 16.27 -16.91
N ALA A 271 17.39 14.99 -17.17
CA ALA A 271 16.53 14.16 -16.35
C ALA A 271 17.07 14.07 -14.91
N HIS A 272 18.37 13.87 -14.71
CA HIS A 272 18.95 13.85 -13.38
C HIS A 272 18.86 15.18 -12.64
N LEU A 273 19.08 16.31 -13.31
CA LEU A 273 18.97 17.63 -12.69
C LEU A 273 17.51 17.98 -12.35
N LEU A 274 16.53 17.55 -13.15
CA LEU A 274 15.11 17.73 -12.85
C LEU A 274 14.70 17.03 -11.53
N LYS A 275 15.40 15.99 -11.07
CA LYS A 275 15.15 15.35 -9.76
C LYS A 275 15.29 16.33 -8.59
N VAL A 276 16.10 17.37 -8.73
CA VAL A 276 16.29 18.43 -7.71
C VAL A 276 14.97 19.15 -7.44
N PHE A 277 14.13 19.34 -8.46
CA PHE A 277 12.86 20.07 -8.37
C PHE A 277 11.66 19.14 -8.10
N ARG A 278 11.89 17.87 -7.76
CA ARG A 278 10.80 16.90 -7.52
C ARG A 278 9.88 17.27 -6.35
N ARG A 279 10.39 18.00 -5.36
CA ARG A 279 9.68 18.37 -4.12
C ARG A 279 9.65 19.86 -3.86
N ARG A 280 10.08 20.67 -4.84
CA ARG A 280 10.25 22.11 -4.67
C ARG A 280 10.09 22.84 -5.99
N ALA A 281 9.34 23.94 -5.96
CA ALA A 281 9.18 24.86 -7.08
C ALA A 281 10.51 25.48 -7.50
N LEU A 282 10.56 26.03 -8.71
CA LEU A 282 11.63 26.94 -9.09
C LEU A 282 11.52 28.22 -8.25
N PRO A 283 12.64 28.84 -7.84
CA PRO A 283 12.61 30.14 -7.17
C PRO A 283 11.94 31.22 -8.03
N GLN A 284 12.15 31.16 -9.34
CA GLN A 284 11.44 31.95 -10.34
C GLN A 284 10.95 31.03 -11.46
N PHE A 285 9.66 31.04 -11.74
CA PHE A 285 9.08 30.23 -12.81
C PHE A 285 9.66 30.60 -14.18
N ASP A 286 9.95 29.57 -14.99
CA ASP A 286 10.56 29.66 -16.32
C ASP A 286 9.79 28.76 -17.30
N GLU A 287 9.36 29.32 -18.43
CA GLU A 287 8.57 28.62 -19.46
C GLU A 287 9.32 27.44 -20.09
N ARG A 288 10.67 27.43 -20.02
CA ARG A 288 11.47 26.30 -20.46
C ARG A 288 11.06 24.99 -19.78
N LEU A 289 10.51 25.04 -18.56
CA LEU A 289 10.01 23.85 -17.89
C LEU A 289 8.79 23.24 -18.58
N ILE A 290 7.92 24.05 -19.18
CA ILE A 290 6.81 23.58 -20.02
C ILE A 290 7.38 22.93 -21.29
N GLU A 291 8.33 23.58 -21.96
CA GLU A 291 8.97 23.01 -23.16
C GLU A 291 9.63 21.65 -22.91
N LEU A 292 10.17 21.41 -21.71
CA LEU A 292 10.75 20.12 -21.33
C LEU A 292 9.71 19.00 -21.18
N CYS A 293 8.43 19.34 -20.96
CA CYS A 293 7.34 18.36 -20.92
C CYS A 293 7.04 17.76 -22.32
N GLU A 294 7.46 18.43 -23.39
CA GLU A 294 7.32 17.98 -24.78
C GLU A 294 8.60 17.33 -25.34
N HIS A 295 9.61 17.11 -24.49
CA HIS A 295 10.91 16.60 -24.91
C HIS A 295 10.82 15.20 -25.55
N SER A 296 11.69 14.85 -26.51
CA SER A 296 11.62 13.54 -27.19
C SER A 296 11.99 12.35 -26.29
N ASP A 297 12.89 12.58 -25.33
CA ASP A 297 13.27 11.60 -24.30
C ASP A 297 12.20 11.48 -23.19
N GLY A 298 11.77 10.25 -22.91
CA GLY A 298 10.70 9.98 -21.95
C GLY A 298 11.05 10.28 -20.50
N ASP A 299 12.29 10.03 -20.07
CA ASP A 299 12.72 10.29 -18.68
C ASP A 299 12.83 11.80 -18.42
N VAL A 300 13.20 12.59 -19.42
CA VAL A 300 13.14 14.06 -19.35
C VAL A 300 11.69 14.52 -19.21
N ARG A 301 10.77 14.04 -20.07
CA ARG A 301 9.36 14.45 -20.00
C ARG A 301 8.72 14.14 -18.66
N GLU A 302 8.83 12.88 -18.20
CA GLU A 302 8.22 12.45 -16.94
C GLU A 302 8.68 13.32 -15.76
N ARG A 303 9.99 13.56 -15.67
CA ARG A 303 10.55 14.40 -14.61
C ARG A 303 10.21 15.87 -14.76
N ALA A 304 10.05 16.36 -15.98
CA ALA A 304 9.61 17.72 -16.24
C ALA A 304 8.17 17.93 -15.76
N PHE A 305 7.24 16.99 -16.03
CA PHE A 305 5.88 17.04 -15.49
C PHE A 305 5.87 17.09 -13.95
N ILE A 306 6.65 16.21 -13.31
CA ILE A 306 6.76 16.18 -11.84
C ILE A 306 7.28 17.50 -11.27
N ALA A 307 8.33 18.06 -11.88
CA ALA A 307 8.90 19.35 -11.48
C ALA A 307 7.94 20.52 -11.76
N LEU A 308 7.25 20.51 -12.90
CA LEU A 308 6.27 21.52 -13.29
C LEU A 308 5.12 21.57 -12.28
N GLY A 309 4.63 20.42 -11.82
CA GLY A 309 3.57 20.30 -10.82
C GLY A 309 3.92 20.86 -9.44
N GLN A 310 5.17 21.22 -9.17
CA GLN A 310 5.57 21.92 -7.93
C GLN A 310 5.38 23.45 -8.02
N ASN A 311 5.12 23.99 -9.21
CA ASN A 311 5.05 25.44 -9.45
C ASN A 311 3.60 25.92 -9.54
N THR A 312 3.39 27.19 -9.20
CA THR A 312 2.10 27.88 -9.37
C THR A 312 2.27 29.02 -10.37
N ASP A 313 1.64 28.90 -11.55
CA ASP A 313 1.61 29.93 -12.59
C ASP A 313 0.43 29.67 -13.54
N SER A 314 -0.27 30.74 -13.95
CA SER A 314 -1.43 30.64 -14.85
C SER A 314 -1.16 29.90 -16.17
N ARG A 315 0.08 29.94 -16.68
CA ARG A 315 0.49 29.24 -17.90
C ARG A 315 0.53 27.72 -17.72
N ILE A 316 0.80 27.24 -16.51
CA ILE A 316 0.81 25.81 -16.19
C ILE A 316 -0.60 25.24 -16.33
N ARG A 317 -1.61 25.97 -15.82
CA ARG A 317 -3.00 25.56 -15.99
C ARG A 317 -3.41 25.53 -17.47
N LEU A 318 -3.05 26.56 -18.24
CA LEU A 318 -3.35 26.60 -19.68
C LEU A 318 -2.77 25.37 -20.40
N PHE A 319 -1.48 25.10 -20.17
CA PHE A 319 -0.81 23.91 -20.70
C PHE A 319 -1.50 22.61 -20.24
N ALA A 320 -1.83 22.48 -18.96
CA ALA A 320 -2.52 21.29 -18.45
C ALA A 320 -3.89 21.07 -19.11
N VAL A 321 -4.68 22.13 -19.27
CA VAL A 321 -6.00 22.06 -19.92
C VAL A 321 -5.87 21.65 -21.39
N GLU A 322 -4.89 22.19 -22.12
CA GLU A 322 -4.60 21.83 -23.51
C GLU A 322 -4.24 20.33 -23.64
N GLU A 323 -3.37 19.84 -22.77
CA GLU A 323 -2.93 18.44 -22.73
C GLU A 323 -4.05 17.45 -22.35
N ILE A 324 -4.94 17.85 -21.43
CA ILE A 324 -6.08 17.05 -20.95
C ILE A 324 -7.20 17.00 -22.01
N THR A 325 -7.46 18.11 -22.68
CA THR A 325 -8.57 18.22 -23.66
C THR A 325 -8.15 17.90 -25.09
N GLY A 326 -6.84 17.80 -25.35
CA GLY A 326 -6.26 17.48 -26.64
C GLY A 326 -6.64 16.07 -27.15
N PRO A 327 -6.36 15.79 -28.44
CA PRO A 327 -6.73 14.52 -29.08
C PRO A 327 -6.06 13.31 -28.44
N ASP A 328 -4.84 13.48 -27.92
CA ASP A 328 -4.03 12.39 -27.36
C ASP A 328 -4.20 12.23 -25.83
N ARG A 329 -4.98 13.10 -25.18
CA ARG A 329 -5.35 13.06 -23.75
C ARG A 329 -4.22 12.60 -22.81
N ASN A 330 -3.39 13.54 -22.37
CA ASN A 330 -2.22 13.20 -21.56
C ASN A 330 -2.54 13.13 -20.05
N ILE A 331 -2.55 11.91 -19.49
CA ILE A 331 -2.79 11.68 -18.06
C ILE A 331 -1.75 12.37 -17.15
N HIS A 332 -0.51 12.59 -17.63
CA HIS A 332 0.56 13.23 -16.85
C HIS A 332 0.32 14.73 -16.62
N ALA A 333 -0.63 15.33 -17.35
CA ALA A 333 -1.01 16.72 -17.16
C ALA A 333 -1.99 16.92 -15.99
N VAL A 334 -2.72 15.87 -15.57
CA VAL A 334 -3.70 15.95 -14.47
C VAL A 334 -3.08 16.47 -13.16
N PRO A 335 -1.92 15.94 -12.67
CA PRO A 335 -1.28 16.45 -11.46
C PRO A 335 -0.94 17.94 -11.49
N LEU A 336 -0.75 18.55 -12.66
CA LEU A 336 -0.41 19.97 -12.78
C LEU A 336 -1.52 20.88 -12.26
N LEU A 337 -2.77 20.41 -12.31
CA LEU A 337 -3.92 21.12 -11.79
C LEU A 337 -3.91 21.19 -10.26
N GLN A 338 -3.18 20.32 -9.54
CA GLN A 338 -3.22 20.26 -8.07
C GLN A 338 -2.96 21.62 -7.41
N ARG A 339 -1.91 22.32 -7.84
CA ARG A 339 -1.51 23.66 -7.34
C ARG A 339 -2.02 24.81 -8.20
N ASN A 340 -2.71 24.51 -9.29
CA ASN A 340 -3.16 25.48 -10.29
C ASN A 340 -4.66 25.34 -10.60
N PHE A 341 -5.41 24.73 -9.68
CA PHE A 341 -6.82 24.42 -9.84
C PHE A 341 -7.66 25.70 -9.82
N GLN A 342 -8.68 25.77 -10.66
CA GLN A 342 -9.65 26.85 -10.69
C GLN A 342 -11.07 26.30 -10.81
N ALA A 343 -12.05 27.10 -10.36
CA ALA A 343 -13.46 26.76 -10.51
C ALA A 343 -13.79 26.40 -11.98
N GLY A 344 -14.42 25.24 -12.17
CA GLY A 344 -14.72 24.66 -13.48
C GLY A 344 -13.78 23.52 -13.89
N ASP A 345 -12.61 23.38 -13.26
CA ASP A 345 -11.69 22.26 -13.51
C ASP A 345 -12.26 20.92 -12.98
N GLU A 346 -13.27 20.95 -12.10
CA GLU A 346 -14.01 19.76 -11.69
C GLU A 346 -14.69 19.12 -12.89
N GLN A 347 -15.38 19.92 -13.71
CA GLN A 347 -16.08 19.42 -14.89
C GLN A 347 -15.08 18.92 -15.94
N LEU A 348 -13.93 19.60 -16.06
CA LEU A 348 -12.84 19.16 -16.92
C LEU A 348 -12.37 17.75 -16.53
N LEU A 349 -12.11 17.53 -15.25
CA LEU A 349 -11.71 16.21 -14.75
C LEU A 349 -12.83 15.18 -14.98
N CYS A 350 -14.09 15.52 -14.65
CA CYS A 350 -15.25 14.66 -14.91
C CYS A 350 -15.39 14.22 -16.37
N ASP A 351 -15.12 15.14 -17.31
CA ASP A 351 -15.15 14.87 -18.74
C ASP A 351 -13.94 14.05 -19.20
N PHE A 352 -12.79 14.28 -18.55
CA PHE A 352 -11.53 13.59 -18.82
C PHE A 352 -11.51 12.15 -18.31
N VAL A 353 -12.13 11.86 -17.15
CA VAL A 353 -12.03 10.52 -16.53
C VAL A 353 -12.68 9.47 -17.44
N GLU A 354 -11.85 8.90 -18.29
CA GLU A 354 -11.98 7.59 -18.88
C GLU A 354 -10.94 6.75 -18.18
N THR A 355 -11.39 5.80 -17.37
CA THR A 355 -10.47 5.01 -16.55
C THR A 355 -9.65 4.10 -17.45
N PRO A 356 -8.31 4.18 -17.42
CA PRO A 356 -7.46 3.27 -18.17
C PRO A 356 -7.79 1.80 -17.83
N ASP A 357 -7.65 0.92 -18.82
CA ASP A 357 -7.80 -0.52 -18.60
C ASP A 357 -6.66 -1.07 -17.73
N ASP A 358 -5.45 -0.55 -17.93
CA ASP A 358 -4.29 -0.88 -17.13
C ASP A 358 -4.47 -0.44 -15.66
N ALA A 359 -4.17 -1.33 -14.73
CA ALA A 359 -4.42 -1.09 -13.32
C ALA A 359 -3.47 -0.06 -12.71
N GLU A 360 -2.22 0.01 -13.19
CA GLU A 360 -1.20 0.94 -12.70
C GLU A 360 -1.48 2.36 -13.18
N GLU A 361 -1.80 2.52 -14.46
CA GLU A 361 -2.21 3.81 -15.02
C GLU A 361 -3.50 4.30 -14.36
N ARG A 362 -4.49 3.41 -14.16
CA ARG A 362 -5.73 3.73 -13.47
C ARG A 362 -5.50 4.11 -12.00
N HIS A 363 -4.63 3.40 -11.30
CA HIS A 363 -4.27 3.73 -9.92
C HIS A 363 -3.61 5.11 -9.86
N SER A 364 -2.62 5.37 -10.71
CA SER A 364 -1.89 6.64 -10.76
C SER A 364 -2.83 7.82 -11.04
N LEU A 365 -3.66 7.73 -12.09
CA LEU A 365 -4.61 8.78 -12.44
C LEU A 365 -5.61 9.08 -11.31
N LEU A 366 -6.23 8.04 -10.74
CA LEU A 366 -7.22 8.23 -9.67
C LEU A 366 -6.57 8.73 -8.37
N MET A 367 -5.32 8.36 -8.12
CA MET A 367 -4.53 8.90 -7.02
C MET A 367 -4.25 10.40 -7.20
N ASP A 368 -3.89 10.82 -8.42
CA ASP A 368 -3.64 12.23 -8.73
C ASP A 368 -4.92 13.06 -8.61
N ILE A 369 -6.06 12.57 -9.11
CA ILE A 369 -7.36 13.23 -8.93
C ILE A 369 -7.68 13.35 -7.43
N ARG A 370 -7.51 12.28 -6.65
CA ARG A 370 -7.70 12.33 -5.19
C ARG A 370 -6.85 13.42 -4.55
N ASN A 371 -5.57 13.51 -4.90
CA ASN A 371 -4.64 14.52 -4.35
C ASN A 371 -5.06 15.95 -4.72
N ILE A 372 -5.65 16.14 -5.91
CA ILE A 372 -6.24 17.43 -6.33
C ILE A 372 -7.43 17.77 -5.45
N LEU A 373 -8.37 16.84 -5.24
CA LEU A 373 -9.56 17.08 -4.42
C LEU A 373 -9.19 17.37 -2.95
N GLN A 374 -8.20 16.67 -2.40
CA GLN A 374 -7.70 16.89 -1.04
C GLN A 374 -7.08 18.28 -0.85
N GLU A 375 -6.35 18.81 -1.84
CA GLU A 375 -5.79 20.17 -1.75
C GLU A 375 -6.82 21.27 -2.09
N ASN A 376 -7.94 20.91 -2.72
CA ASN A 376 -8.96 21.84 -3.23
C ASN A 376 -10.37 21.49 -2.72
N MET A 377 -10.54 21.30 -1.41
CA MET A 377 -11.80 20.82 -0.80
C MET A 377 -13.05 21.70 -1.03
N GLU A 378 -12.88 22.95 -1.46
CA GLU A 378 -14.01 23.81 -1.84
C GLU A 378 -14.66 23.40 -3.18
N SER A 379 -13.98 22.53 -3.94
CA SER A 379 -14.50 21.93 -5.17
C SER A 379 -15.58 20.90 -4.86
N ARG A 380 -16.57 20.75 -5.75
CA ARG A 380 -17.57 19.66 -5.61
C ARG A 380 -16.89 18.33 -5.86
N VAL A 381 -16.63 17.58 -4.80
CA VAL A 381 -15.86 16.33 -4.84
C VAL A 381 -16.72 15.10 -5.13
N GLU A 382 -18.05 15.19 -5.05
CA GLU A 382 -18.95 14.03 -4.97
C GLU A 382 -18.75 13.04 -6.13
N GLU A 383 -18.91 13.50 -7.37
CA GLU A 383 -18.88 12.62 -8.54
C GLU A 383 -17.49 12.00 -8.78
N LEU A 384 -16.43 12.78 -8.60
CA LEU A 384 -15.06 12.30 -8.77
C LEU A 384 -14.63 11.35 -7.65
N ALA A 385 -15.03 11.62 -6.41
CA ALA A 385 -14.78 10.73 -5.29
C ALA A 385 -15.53 9.39 -5.45
N GLN A 386 -16.76 9.40 -5.98
CA GLN A 386 -17.48 8.17 -6.33
C GLN A 386 -16.76 7.38 -7.43
N VAL A 387 -16.22 8.05 -8.45
CA VAL A 387 -15.41 7.41 -9.50
C VAL A 387 -14.14 6.80 -8.92
N ILE A 388 -13.42 7.52 -8.03
CA ILE A 388 -12.25 6.98 -7.34
C ILE A 388 -12.64 5.74 -6.55
N TYR A 389 -13.69 5.81 -5.72
CA TYR A 389 -14.15 4.69 -4.89
C TYR A 389 -14.40 3.43 -5.73
N PHE A 390 -15.13 3.58 -6.83
CA PHE A 390 -15.57 2.46 -7.66
C PHE A 390 -14.46 1.88 -8.55
N HIS A 391 -13.62 2.72 -9.14
CA HIS A 391 -12.68 2.29 -10.18
C HIS A 391 -11.26 1.99 -9.67
N THR A 392 -10.87 2.53 -8.52
CA THR A 392 -9.51 2.32 -8.00
C THR A 392 -9.29 0.84 -7.62
N PRO A 393 -8.18 0.23 -8.05
CA PRO A 393 -7.82 -1.11 -7.60
C PRO A 393 -7.31 -1.11 -6.15
N CYS A 394 -6.85 0.04 -5.64
CA CYS A 394 -6.19 0.19 -4.35
C CYS A 394 -7.19 0.48 -3.22
N ALA A 395 -7.22 -0.36 -2.19
CA ALA A 395 -8.11 -0.17 -1.04
C ALA A 395 -7.81 1.11 -0.23
N ILE A 396 -6.56 1.58 -0.20
CA ILE A 396 -6.16 2.82 0.50
C ILE A 396 -6.72 4.05 -0.22
N CYS A 397 -6.64 4.08 -1.56
CA CYS A 397 -7.21 5.17 -2.35
C CYS A 397 -8.74 5.22 -2.20
N ARG A 398 -9.37 4.05 -2.06
CA ARG A 398 -10.80 3.95 -1.83
C ARG A 398 -11.21 4.51 -0.47
N ASP A 399 -10.48 4.18 0.59
CA ASP A 399 -10.75 4.72 1.93
C ASP A 399 -10.62 6.24 1.95
N ALA A 400 -9.61 6.79 1.29
CA ALA A 400 -9.43 8.25 1.19
C ALA A 400 -10.56 8.93 0.38
N ALA A 401 -11.17 8.24 -0.59
CA ALA A 401 -12.35 8.75 -1.27
C ALA A 401 -13.59 8.80 -0.36
N ILE A 402 -13.73 7.84 0.56
CA ILE A 402 -14.77 7.88 1.60
C ILE A 402 -14.52 9.06 2.54
N GLU A 403 -13.27 9.27 2.98
CA GLU A 403 -12.90 10.40 3.85
C GLU A 403 -13.28 11.75 3.21
N LEU A 404 -12.94 11.95 1.93
CA LEU A 404 -13.32 13.15 1.17
C LEU A 404 -14.84 13.40 1.19
N LEU A 405 -15.63 12.36 0.95
CA LEU A 405 -17.09 12.45 0.92
C LEU A 405 -17.71 12.65 2.32
N GLU A 406 -17.10 12.08 3.36
CA GLU A 406 -17.56 12.30 4.74
C GLU A 406 -17.27 13.73 5.21
N GLU A 407 -16.09 14.26 4.90
CA GLU A 407 -15.70 15.63 5.27
C GLU A 407 -16.57 16.69 4.58
N ASP A 408 -16.95 16.46 3.33
CA ASP A 408 -17.88 17.30 2.57
C ASP A 408 -19.37 17.06 2.93
N GLY A 409 -19.67 16.02 3.72
CA GLY A 409 -21.04 15.66 4.10
C GLY A 409 -21.90 15.14 2.93
N THR A 410 -21.27 14.68 1.86
CA THR A 410 -21.90 14.19 0.62
C THR A 410 -21.83 12.68 0.44
N LEU A 411 -21.29 11.93 1.43
CA LEU A 411 -21.20 10.47 1.38
C LEU A 411 -22.58 9.81 1.14
N PRO A 412 -22.79 9.13 -0.01
CA PRO A 412 -24.05 8.46 -0.29
C PRO A 412 -24.33 7.33 0.70
N GLY A 413 -25.60 7.17 1.11
CA GLY A 413 -25.99 6.15 2.08
C GLY A 413 -25.66 4.72 1.66
N TRP A 414 -25.77 4.39 0.37
CA TRP A 414 -25.38 3.08 -0.16
C TRP A 414 -23.87 2.82 -0.03
N MET A 415 -23.05 3.87 -0.18
CA MET A 415 -21.60 3.77 -0.06
C MET A 415 -21.21 3.63 1.41
N ALA A 416 -21.88 4.35 2.32
CA ALA A 416 -21.69 4.19 3.75
C ALA A 416 -22.05 2.77 4.24
N GLU A 417 -23.13 2.18 3.73
CA GLU A 417 -23.54 0.79 3.99
C GLU A 417 -22.53 -0.23 3.44
N GLU A 418 -21.94 0.06 2.28
CA GLU A 418 -20.92 -0.78 1.67
C GLU A 418 -19.58 -0.71 2.43
N ALA A 419 -19.10 0.50 2.68
CA ALA A 419 -17.76 0.78 3.19
C ALA A 419 -17.48 0.16 4.57
N ILE A 420 -18.49 -0.03 5.42
CA ILE A 420 -18.31 -0.74 6.71
C ILE A 420 -17.84 -2.20 6.52
N HIS A 421 -18.06 -2.76 5.33
CA HIS A 421 -17.73 -4.12 4.94
C HIS A 421 -16.56 -4.21 3.98
N ASP A 422 -15.88 -3.11 3.63
CA ASP A 422 -14.67 -3.15 2.81
C ASP A 422 -13.57 -3.98 3.48
N SER A 423 -12.66 -4.52 2.67
CA SER A 423 -11.51 -5.30 3.17
C SER A 423 -10.56 -4.44 3.98
N GLN A 424 -10.47 -3.15 3.65
CA GLN A 424 -9.79 -2.16 4.46
C GLN A 424 -10.74 -1.72 5.59
N ASP A 425 -10.29 -1.82 6.83
CA ASP A 425 -11.15 -1.66 8.00
C ASP A 425 -11.11 -0.27 8.65
N SER A 426 -10.35 0.67 8.09
CA SER A 426 -10.14 2.02 8.63
C SER A 426 -11.47 2.78 8.77
N TYR A 427 -12.32 2.79 7.74
CA TYR A 427 -13.65 3.39 7.84
C TYR A 427 -14.50 2.77 8.96
N ARG A 428 -14.52 1.43 9.06
CA ARG A 428 -15.24 0.70 10.13
C ARG A 428 -14.70 1.08 11.52
N LYS A 429 -13.38 1.24 11.67
CA LYS A 429 -12.74 1.68 12.91
C LYS A 429 -13.13 3.11 13.27
N ARG A 430 -13.06 4.07 12.33
CA ARG A 430 -13.47 5.48 12.54
C ARG A 430 -14.92 5.58 13.03
N ARG A 431 -15.85 4.86 12.39
CA ARG A 431 -17.28 4.79 12.79
C ARG A 431 -17.48 4.22 14.20
N CYS A 432 -16.78 3.15 14.54
CA CYS A 432 -16.82 2.55 15.89
C CYS A 432 -16.30 3.50 16.97
N GLU A 433 -15.30 4.32 16.67
CA GLU A 433 -14.76 5.32 17.61
C GLU A 433 -15.72 6.49 17.81
N GLN A 434 -16.32 7.00 16.73
CA GLN A 434 -17.35 8.05 16.81
C GLN A 434 -18.55 7.61 17.66
N THR A 435 -19.04 6.37 17.46
CA THR A 435 -20.17 5.83 18.23
C THR A 435 -19.85 5.63 19.72
N LYS A 436 -18.57 5.50 20.10
CA LYS A 436 -18.14 5.42 21.50
C LYS A 436 -17.98 6.81 22.16
N ALA A 437 -17.85 7.86 21.36
CA ALA A 437 -17.67 9.23 21.81
C ALA A 437 -19.01 9.96 22.03
N GLU A 438 -20.07 9.50 21.35
CA GLU A 438 -21.48 9.89 21.55
C GLU A 438 -22.12 9.14 22.72
#